data_AF-A0AA37DFP5-F1
#
_entry.id   AF-A0AA37DFP5-F1
#
_cell.length_a   1.000
_cell.length_b   1.000
_cell.length_c   1.000
_cell.angle_alpha   90.00
_cell.angle_beta   90.00
_cell.angle_gamma   90.00
#
_symmetry.space_group_name_H-M   'P 1'
#
loop_
_entity.id
_entity.type
_entity.pdbx_description
1 polymer ?
#
loop_
_entity_poly.entity_id
_entity_poly.type
_entity_poly.pdbx_seq_one_letter_code
_entity_poly.pdbx_strand_id
1 'polypeptide(L)'
;MMTNRQVRKFYIDKEHTDHPITDRLISGGYMQSSGEYISNARRVGIEAPSQYWHLIHSWSDNKKPEAPFNKTIQCGELIFWMAETSGAVSKPKLNELCDQVLSGNVADRSYWNRIIRSVCFDSIEETVTKAVP
;
A
#
# COMPACT_ATOMS: atom_id res chain seq x y z
N MET A 1 4.00 0.14 -16.42
CA MET A 1 4.36 0.97 -15.25
C MET A 1 3.21 1.94 -15.01
N MET A 2 2.77 2.12 -13.77
CA MET A 2 1.74 3.12 -13.43
C MET A 2 2.33 4.52 -13.33
N THR A 3 1.55 5.53 -13.72
CA THR A 3 1.84 6.96 -13.46
C THR A 3 1.11 7.44 -12.21
N ASN A 4 1.58 8.52 -11.59
CA ASN A 4 0.87 9.18 -10.49
C ASN A 4 -0.58 9.52 -10.86
N ARG A 5 -0.82 10.00 -12.09
CA ARG A 5 -2.18 10.28 -12.58
C ARG A 5 -3.08 9.05 -12.52
N GLN A 6 -2.58 7.88 -12.94
CA GLN A 6 -3.34 6.63 -12.91
C GLN A 6 -3.60 6.18 -11.47
N VAL A 7 -2.55 6.18 -10.63
CA VAL A 7 -2.66 5.84 -9.20
C VAL A 7 -3.68 6.75 -8.52
N ARG A 8 -3.53 8.08 -8.65
CA ARG A 8 -4.44 9.03 -8.04
C ARG A 8 -5.88 8.80 -8.50
N LYS A 9 -6.11 8.76 -9.81
CA LYS A 9 -7.46 8.59 -10.35
C LYS A 9 -8.11 7.28 -9.89
N PHE A 10 -7.33 6.21 -9.73
CA PHE A 10 -7.85 4.93 -9.25
C PHE A 10 -8.15 4.91 -7.75
N TYR A 11 -7.33 5.56 -6.91
CA TYR A 11 -7.41 5.42 -5.45
C TYR A 11 -8.04 6.62 -4.71
N ILE A 12 -8.27 7.75 -5.36
CA ILE A 12 -8.71 8.99 -4.70
C ILE A 12 -10.04 8.85 -3.94
N ASP A 13 -10.93 7.97 -4.40
CA ASP A 13 -12.27 7.74 -3.84
C ASP A 13 -12.33 6.59 -2.82
N LYS A 14 -11.17 6.07 -2.38
CA LYS A 14 -11.07 4.86 -1.55
C LYS A 14 -10.72 5.12 -0.08
N GLU A 15 -10.85 6.35 0.39
CA GLU A 15 -10.52 6.73 1.77
C GLU A 15 -11.30 5.93 2.82
N HIS A 16 -12.58 5.68 2.55
CA HIS A 16 -13.50 5.02 3.48
C HIS A 16 -13.82 3.57 3.08
N THR A 17 -12.96 2.95 2.25
CA THR A 17 -13.14 1.55 1.87
C THR A 17 -12.65 0.63 2.99
N ASP A 18 -13.47 -0.31 3.41
CA ASP A 18 -13.09 -1.31 4.41
C ASP A 18 -11.94 -2.20 3.90
N HIS A 19 -10.93 -2.39 4.75
CA HIS A 19 -9.74 -3.18 4.45
C HIS A 19 -9.40 -4.14 5.59
N PRO A 20 -10.31 -5.09 5.89
CA PRO A 20 -10.21 -5.97 7.07
C PRO A 20 -8.94 -6.84 7.08
N ILE A 21 -8.40 -7.20 5.91
CA ILE A 21 -7.17 -8.03 5.86
C ILE A 21 -5.95 -7.16 6.17
N THR A 22 -5.91 -5.94 5.65
CA THR A 22 -4.88 -4.94 5.99
C THR A 22 -4.94 -4.57 7.47
N ASP A 23 -6.14 -4.36 8.03
CA ASP A 23 -6.32 -4.06 9.45
C ASP A 23 -5.82 -5.21 10.33
N ARG A 24 -6.10 -6.45 9.93
CA ARG A 24 -5.56 -7.64 10.62
C ARG A 24 -4.04 -7.70 10.55
N LEU A 25 -3.46 -7.38 9.39
CA LEU A 25 -2.00 -7.35 9.20
C LEU A 25 -1.33 -6.30 10.12
N ILE A 26 -1.89 -5.08 10.17
CA ILE A 26 -1.37 -3.98 10.98
C ILE A 26 -1.55 -4.26 12.48
N SER A 27 -2.73 -4.70 12.89
CA SER A 27 -3.01 -5.05 14.30
C SER A 27 -2.19 -6.25 14.78
N GLY A 28 -1.80 -7.16 13.87
CA GLY A 28 -0.85 -8.24 14.13
C GLY A 28 0.62 -7.80 14.23
N GLY A 29 0.91 -6.50 14.14
CA GLY A 29 2.24 -5.93 14.39
C GLY A 29 3.05 -5.57 13.14
N TYR A 30 2.52 -5.81 11.93
CA TYR A 30 3.17 -5.39 10.69
C TYR A 30 2.83 -3.92 10.38
N MET A 31 3.35 -3.02 11.21
CA MET A 31 3.08 -1.58 11.16
C MET A 31 4.36 -0.76 11.03
N GLN A 32 4.37 0.23 10.15
CA GLN A 32 5.54 1.04 9.90
C GLN A 32 5.62 2.12 10.98
N SER A 33 6.75 2.18 11.68
CA SER A 33 6.96 3.14 12.78
C SER A 33 7.76 4.38 12.38
N SER A 34 8.44 4.34 11.23
CA SER A 34 9.30 5.42 10.72
C SER A 34 9.30 5.51 9.20
N GLY A 35 9.63 6.68 8.64
CA GLY A 35 9.76 6.89 7.20
C GLY A 35 9.37 8.31 6.79
N GLU A 36 9.53 8.62 5.51
CA GLU A 36 9.21 9.95 4.97
C GLU A 36 7.73 10.29 5.16
N TYR A 37 6.82 9.36 4.88
CA TYR A 37 5.38 9.61 5.02
C TYR A 37 4.97 9.85 6.48
N ILE A 38 5.52 9.08 7.43
CA ILE A 38 5.24 9.26 8.87
C ILE A 38 5.79 10.61 9.34
N SER A 39 6.97 11.00 8.84
CA SER A 39 7.55 12.30 9.15
C SER A 39 6.69 13.44 8.59
N ASN A 40 6.19 13.30 7.37
CA ASN A 40 5.29 14.27 6.75
C ASN A 40 3.95 14.36 7.48
N ALA A 41 3.37 13.24 7.90
CA ALA A 41 2.14 13.19 8.68
C ALA A 41 2.29 13.96 9.99
N ARG A 42 3.37 13.69 10.74
CA ARG A 42 3.66 14.39 12.01
C ARG A 42 3.84 15.89 11.82
N ARG A 43 4.48 16.33 10.73
CA ARG A 43 4.66 17.77 10.42
C ARG A 43 3.34 18.51 10.21
N VAL A 44 2.30 17.81 9.75
CA VAL A 44 0.96 18.38 9.53
C VAL A 44 -0.04 18.00 10.63
N GLY A 45 0.44 17.46 11.77
CA GLY A 45 -0.37 17.16 12.95
C GLY A 45 -1.15 15.84 12.88
N ILE A 46 -0.77 14.91 12.00
CA ILE A 46 -1.40 13.59 11.89
C ILE A 46 -0.55 12.56 12.63
N GLU A 47 -1.11 11.99 13.70
CA GLU A 47 -0.41 11.04 14.57
C GLU A 47 -0.35 9.62 13.99
N ALA A 48 -1.47 9.15 13.42
CA ALA A 48 -1.63 7.80 12.86
C ALA A 48 -2.13 7.89 11.40
N PRO A 49 -1.25 8.21 10.44
CA PRO A 49 -1.64 8.30 9.03
C PRO A 49 -2.12 6.95 8.50
N SER A 50 -3.26 6.95 7.81
CA SER A 50 -3.77 5.77 7.10
C SER A 50 -2.94 5.46 5.85
N GLN A 51 -3.12 4.27 5.27
CA GLN A 51 -2.49 3.95 3.98
C GLN A 51 -3.07 4.77 2.82
N TYR A 52 -4.33 5.20 2.91
CA TYR A 52 -4.89 6.20 2.00
C TYR A 52 -4.11 7.51 2.10
N TRP A 53 -3.89 8.02 3.32
CA TRP A 53 -3.14 9.25 3.52
C TRP A 53 -1.70 9.13 3.00
N HIS A 54 -1.06 7.99 3.25
CA HIS A 54 0.26 7.68 2.71
C HIS A 54 0.29 7.75 1.18
N LEU A 55 -0.68 7.14 0.49
CA LEU A 55 -0.72 7.15 -0.97
C LEU A 55 -1.08 8.52 -1.55
N ILE A 56 -2.20 9.09 -1.10
CA ILE A 56 -2.80 10.27 -1.72
C ILE A 56 -2.10 11.55 -1.25
N HIS A 57 -2.00 11.75 0.06
CA HIS A 57 -1.52 13.01 0.63
C HIS A 57 0.00 13.06 0.79
N SER A 58 0.64 11.92 1.10
CA SER A 58 2.10 11.91 1.18
C SER A 58 2.75 11.69 -0.18
N TRP A 59 2.39 10.64 -0.92
CA TRP A 59 3.08 10.34 -2.18
C TRP A 59 2.49 11.13 -3.37
N SER A 60 1.19 11.01 -3.65
CA SER A 60 0.58 11.52 -4.89
C SER A 60 0.59 13.04 -4.98
N ASP A 61 0.18 13.75 -3.91
CA ASP A 61 0.15 15.22 -3.85
C ASP A 61 1.55 15.85 -4.06
N ASN A 62 2.62 15.12 -3.73
CA ASN A 62 4.01 15.60 -3.82
C ASN A 62 4.73 15.19 -5.11
N LYS A 63 4.02 14.62 -6.10
CA LYS A 63 4.60 14.15 -7.36
C LYS A 63 3.87 14.74 -8.57
N LYS A 64 4.60 14.94 -9.67
CA LYS A 64 4.00 15.32 -10.96
C LYS A 64 3.08 14.20 -11.48
N PRO A 65 2.06 14.50 -12.30
CA PRO A 65 1.14 13.48 -12.82
C PRO A 65 1.83 12.32 -13.56
N GLU A 66 2.96 12.57 -14.23
CA GLU A 66 3.72 11.60 -15.01
C GLU A 66 4.74 10.81 -14.17
N ALA A 67 4.88 11.15 -12.87
CA ALA A 67 5.85 10.50 -12.02
C ALA A 67 5.56 8.99 -11.94
N PRO A 68 6.59 8.13 -12.08
CA PRO A 68 6.39 6.70 -12.08
C PRO A 68 6.09 6.17 -10.67
N PHE A 69 5.04 5.35 -10.57
CA PHE A 69 4.80 4.49 -9.41
C PHE A 69 5.21 3.06 -9.81
N ASN A 70 6.37 2.62 -9.35
CA ASN A 70 6.99 1.34 -9.75
C ASN A 70 7.59 0.63 -8.53
N LYS A 71 8.27 -0.51 -8.76
CA LYS A 71 8.84 -1.39 -7.72
C LYS A 71 9.93 -0.73 -6.83
N THR A 72 10.31 0.53 -7.10
CA THR A 72 11.11 1.34 -6.17
C THR A 72 10.34 1.70 -4.90
N ILE A 73 8.99 1.66 -4.93
CA ILE A 73 8.16 1.72 -3.73
C ILE A 73 8.30 0.40 -2.97
N GLN A 74 8.76 0.46 -1.72
CA GLN A 74 9.04 -0.72 -0.89
C GLN A 74 8.19 -0.80 0.37
N CYS A 75 7.19 0.06 0.50
CA CYS A 75 6.32 0.11 1.68
C CYS A 75 5.32 -1.07 1.62
N GLY A 76 5.61 -2.15 2.33
CA GLY A 76 4.80 -3.38 2.30
C GLY A 76 3.34 -3.15 2.69
N GLU A 77 3.09 -2.42 3.79
CA GLU A 77 1.71 -2.05 4.20
C GLU A 77 0.94 -1.31 3.11
N LEU A 78 1.57 -0.34 2.46
CA LEU A 78 0.94 0.42 1.39
C LEU A 78 0.60 -0.49 0.21
N ILE A 79 1.55 -1.33 -0.22
CA ILE A 79 1.33 -2.26 -1.33
C ILE A 79 0.24 -3.28 -0.98
N PHE A 80 0.20 -3.76 0.25
CA PHE A 80 -0.80 -4.70 0.75
C PHE A 80 -2.20 -4.05 0.74
N TRP A 81 -2.32 -2.84 1.28
CA TRP A 81 -3.54 -2.04 1.24
C TRP A 81 -4.01 -1.78 -0.18
N MET A 82 -3.10 -1.38 -1.08
CA MET A 82 -3.42 -1.18 -2.50
C MET A 82 -3.97 -2.45 -3.15
N ALA A 83 -3.40 -3.62 -2.84
CA ALA A 83 -3.87 -4.91 -3.36
C ALA A 83 -5.30 -5.25 -2.89
N GLU A 84 -5.58 -5.05 -1.60
CA GLU A 84 -6.91 -5.28 -1.04
C GLU A 84 -7.94 -4.33 -1.66
N THR A 85 -7.62 -3.04 -1.64
CA THR A 85 -8.53 -1.95 -2.01
C THR A 85 -8.86 -1.96 -3.51
N SER A 86 -7.92 -2.42 -4.34
CA SER A 86 -8.16 -2.58 -5.79
C SER A 86 -8.81 -3.91 -6.17
N GLY A 87 -8.83 -4.89 -5.26
CA GLY A 87 -9.17 -6.28 -5.59
C GLY A 87 -8.17 -6.94 -6.55
N ALA A 88 -6.98 -6.36 -6.73
CA ALA A 88 -5.95 -6.89 -7.64
C ALA A 88 -5.46 -8.29 -7.24
N VAL A 89 -5.52 -8.60 -5.95
CA VAL A 89 -5.22 -9.93 -5.42
C VAL A 89 -6.49 -10.47 -4.76
N SER A 90 -6.81 -11.74 -5.02
CA SER A 90 -8.01 -12.36 -4.46
C SER A 90 -7.97 -12.38 -2.93
N LYS A 91 -9.12 -12.21 -2.27
CA LYS A 91 -9.22 -12.24 -0.81
C LYS A 91 -8.61 -13.51 -0.19
N PRO A 92 -8.81 -14.74 -0.72
CA PRO A 92 -8.14 -15.93 -0.18
C PRO A 92 -6.62 -15.83 -0.25
N LYS A 93 -6.07 -15.35 -1.38
CA LYS A 93 -4.62 -15.23 -1.54
C LYS A 93 -4.02 -14.18 -0.61
N LEU A 94 -4.74 -13.08 -0.41
CA LEU A 94 -4.32 -12.02 0.49
C LEU A 94 -4.39 -12.42 1.96
N ASN A 95 -5.41 -13.21 2.36
CA ASN A 95 -5.47 -13.81 3.69
C ASN A 95 -4.30 -14.79 3.92
N GLU A 96 -4.02 -15.67 2.96
CA GLU A 96 -2.88 -16.60 3.05
C GLU A 96 -1.56 -15.85 3.23
N LEU A 97 -1.35 -14.76 2.47
CA LEU A 97 -0.17 -13.91 2.62
C LEU A 97 -0.12 -13.23 3.99
N CYS A 98 -1.25 -12.75 4.50
CA CYS A 98 -1.34 -12.19 5.85
C CYS A 98 -0.98 -13.25 6.92
N ASP A 99 -1.52 -14.47 6.81
CA ASP A 99 -1.19 -15.58 7.72
C ASP A 99 0.31 -15.91 7.68
N GLN A 100 0.92 -15.92 6.50
CA GLN A 100 2.37 -16.12 6.35
C GLN A 100 3.18 -15.03 7.07
N VAL A 101 2.81 -13.76 6.91
CA VAL A 101 3.50 -12.65 7.59
C VAL A 101 3.38 -12.80 9.11
N LEU A 102 2.15 -13.00 9.60
CA LEU A 102 1.85 -13.06 11.04
C LEU A 102 2.37 -14.32 11.74
N SER A 103 2.49 -15.43 11.01
CA SER A 103 3.07 -16.68 11.54
C SER A 103 4.60 -16.68 11.57
N GLY A 104 5.24 -15.79 10.81
CA GLY A 104 6.69 -15.67 10.78
C GLY A 104 7.24 -14.53 11.65
N ASN A 105 8.50 -14.16 11.43
CA ASN A 105 9.12 -13.04 12.12
C ASN A 105 8.62 -11.71 11.55
N VAL A 106 7.49 -11.19 12.05
CA VAL A 106 6.88 -9.93 11.62
C VAL A 106 7.85 -8.75 11.66
N ALA A 107 8.82 -8.76 12.58
CA ALA A 107 9.82 -7.71 12.71
C ALA A 107 10.82 -7.67 11.53
N ASP A 108 10.97 -8.76 10.77
CA ASP A 108 11.76 -8.76 9.52
C ASP A 108 10.98 -8.12 8.37
N ARG A 109 10.74 -6.82 8.52
CA ARG A 109 10.01 -6.02 7.54
C ARG A 109 10.66 -6.02 6.17
N SER A 110 11.99 -6.05 6.10
CA SER A 110 12.72 -6.06 4.84
C SER A 110 12.45 -7.33 4.02
N TYR A 111 12.37 -8.49 4.70
CA TYR A 111 11.93 -9.73 4.08
C TYR A 111 10.47 -9.63 3.64
N TRP A 112 9.55 -9.29 4.54
CA TRP A 112 8.12 -9.28 4.22
C TRP A 112 7.71 -8.21 3.19
N ASN A 113 8.33 -7.02 3.21
CA ASN A 113 8.15 -6.00 2.18
C ASN A 113 8.46 -6.56 0.78
N ARG A 114 9.52 -7.36 0.68
CA ARG A 114 9.95 -8.00 -0.57
C ARG A 114 8.94 -9.04 -1.04
N ILE A 115 8.47 -9.88 -0.13
CA ILE A 115 7.47 -10.91 -0.44
C ILE A 115 6.15 -10.26 -0.87
N ILE A 116 5.61 -9.32 -0.09
CA ILE A 116 4.38 -8.59 -0.42
C ILE A 116 4.50 -7.90 -1.77
N ARG A 117 5.60 -7.19 -2.03
CA ARG A 117 5.84 -6.56 -3.34
C ARG A 117 5.86 -7.59 -4.47
N SER A 118 6.51 -8.73 -4.26
CA SER A 118 6.58 -9.79 -5.27
C SER A 118 5.22 -10.42 -5.57
N VAL A 119 4.34 -10.53 -4.58
CA VAL A 119 3.02 -11.14 -4.73
C VAL A 119 2.00 -10.15 -5.31
N CYS A 120 2.05 -8.88 -4.89
CA CYS A 120 0.96 -7.93 -5.13
C CYS A 120 1.23 -6.94 -6.27
N PHE A 121 2.48 -6.50 -6.46
CA PHE A 121 2.74 -5.27 -7.23
C PHE A 121 2.35 -5.38 -8.70
N ASP A 122 2.68 -6.51 -9.34
CA ASP A 122 2.39 -6.70 -10.78
C ASP A 122 0.87 -6.79 -11.03
N SER A 123 0.12 -7.44 -10.14
CA SER A 123 -1.34 -7.49 -10.22
C SER A 123 -1.99 -6.12 -10.00
N ILE A 124 -1.45 -5.32 -9.08
CA ILE A 124 -1.92 -3.93 -8.88
C ILE A 124 -1.66 -3.11 -10.15
N GLU A 125 -0.45 -3.21 -10.69
CA GLU A 125 -0.07 -2.49 -11.91
C GLU A 125 -1.01 -2.83 -13.07
N GLU A 126 -1.26 -4.12 -13.30
CA GLU A 126 -2.19 -4.58 -14.33
C GLU A 126 -3.62 -4.06 -14.09
N THR A 127 -4.12 -4.14 -12.85
CA THR A 127 -5.48 -3.71 -12.49
C THR A 127 -5.67 -2.21 -12.72
N VAL A 128 -4.74 -1.40 -12.20
CA VAL A 128 -4.82 0.07 -12.26
C VAL A 128 -4.65 0.57 -13.70
N THR A 129 -3.70 0.01 -14.46
CA THR A 129 -3.46 0.44 -15.85
C THR A 129 -4.61 0.05 -16.79
N LYS A 130 -5.29 -1.07 -16.53
CA LYS A 130 -6.51 -1.44 -17.27
C LYS A 130 -7.70 -0.55 -16.93
N ALA A 131 -7.88 -0.22 -15.65
CA ALA A 131 -8.99 0.61 -15.19
C ALA A 131 -8.82 2.09 -15.55
N VAL A 132 -7.57 2.56 -15.63
CA VAL A 132 -7.22 3.94 -15.99
C VAL A 132 -6.18 3.92 -17.12
N PRO A 133 -6.60 3.84 -18.39
CA PRO A 133 -5.70 3.90 -19.53
C PRO A 133 -5.03 5.28 -19.68
#